data_AF-A0A2N2H2V0-F1
#
_entry.id   AF-A0A2N2H2V0-F1
#
_cell.length_a   1.000
_cell.length_b   1.000
_cell.length_c   1.000
_cell.angle_alpha   90.00
_cell.angle_beta   90.00
_cell.angle_gamma   90.00
#
_symmetry.space_group_name_H-M   'P 1'
#
loop_
_entity.id
_entity.type
_entity.pdbx_description
1 polymer ?
#
loop_
_entity_poly.entity_id
_entity_poly.type
_entity_poly.pdbx_seq_one_letter_code
_entity_poly.pdbx_strand_id
1 'polypeptide(L)' 'RGKEVQVLGPAEAPIAKLKGRYRRQILVKCKKAELLHYFLREAETMARRIMRSTGVNLIIDVDPYQML' A
#
# COMPACT_ATOMS: atom_id res chain seq x y z
N ARG A 1 -12.61 19.91 8.06
CA ARG A 1 -11.41 19.65 7.21
C ARG A 1 -10.47 18.70 7.95
N GLY A 2 -10.37 17.42 7.55
CA GLY A 2 -9.44 16.45 8.19
C GLY A 2 -9.91 15.00 8.37
N LYS A 3 -10.87 14.50 7.58
CA LYS A 3 -11.37 13.10 7.66
C LYS A 3 -11.00 12.24 6.46
N GLU A 4 -10.18 12.71 5.54
CA GLU A 4 -9.91 11.98 4.30
C GLU A 4 -8.57 11.26 4.39
N VAL A 5 -8.63 9.93 4.27
CA VAL A 5 -7.47 9.12 3.90
C VAL A 5 -7.06 9.55 2.50
N GLN A 6 -5.79 9.92 2.34
CA GLN A 6 -5.22 10.29 1.04
C GLN A 6 -4.41 9.12 0.49
N VAL A 7 -4.65 8.82 -0.78
CA VAL A 7 -3.95 7.76 -1.52
C VAL A 7 -3.16 8.43 -2.64
N LEU A 8 -1.86 8.18 -2.68
CA LEU A 8 -0.92 8.73 -3.66
C LEU A 8 -0.29 7.57 -4.46
N GLY A 9 -0.29 7.68 -5.79
CA GLY A 9 0.22 6.66 -6.70
C GLY A 9 -0.87 6.07 -7.61
N PRO A 10 -0.64 4.88 -8.21
CA PRO A 10 0.55 4.05 -8.05
C PRO A 10 1.80 4.68 -8.67
N ALA A 11 2.95 4.48 -8.04
CA ALA A 11 4.26 4.89 -8.54
C ALA A 11 5.16 3.66 -8.71
N GLU A 12 6.21 3.80 -9.53
CA GLU A 12 7.29 2.81 -9.53
C GLU A 12 7.99 2.81 -8.17
N ALA A 13 8.31 1.62 -7.67
CA ALA A 13 9.25 1.53 -6.56
C ALA A 13 10.63 1.95 -7.09
N PRO A 14 11.51 2.56 -6.28
CA PRO A 14 12.78 3.06 -6.81
C PRO A 14 13.71 1.94 -7.31
N ILE A 15 13.50 0.72 -6.83
CA ILE A 15 13.92 -0.50 -7.53
C ILE A 15 12.69 -1.12 -8.22
N ALA A 16 12.45 -0.74 -9.47
CA ALA A 16 11.25 -1.11 -10.22
C ALA A 16 11.14 -2.62 -10.54
N LYS A 17 12.26 -3.36 -10.55
CA LYS A 17 12.30 -4.81 -10.79
C LYS A 17 13.34 -5.49 -9.92
N LEU A 18 12.94 -6.55 -9.21
CA LEU A 18 13.82 -7.35 -8.36
C LEU A 18 13.53 -8.84 -8.55
N LYS A 19 14.56 -9.66 -8.79
CA LYS A 19 14.43 -11.12 -9.03
C LYS A 19 13.34 -11.46 -10.07
N GLY A 20 13.30 -10.69 -11.16
CA GLY A 20 12.33 -10.88 -12.24
C GLY A 20 10.92 -10.34 -11.97
N ARG A 21 10.62 -9.86 -10.75
CA ARG A 21 9.30 -9.35 -10.36
C ARG A 21 9.28 -7.82 -10.37
N TYR A 22 8.24 -7.24 -10.94
CA TYR A 22 8.03 -5.78 -10.91
C TYR A 22 7.52 -5.34 -9.54
N ARG A 23 7.95 -4.15 -9.11
CA ARG A 23 7.55 -3.52 -7.86
C ARG A 23 6.87 -2.18 -8.14
N ARG A 24 5.73 -1.98 -7.51
CA ARG A 24 4.93 -0.75 -7.54
C ARG A 24 4.59 -0.39 -6.10
N GLN A 25 4.42 0.89 -5.82
CA GLN A 25 4.07 1.36 -4.49
C GLN A 25 2.92 2.37 -4.54
N ILE A 26 2.16 2.38 -3.44
CA ILE A 26 1.10 3.34 -3.16
C ILE A 26 1.39 3.89 -1.77
N LEU A 27 1.36 5.21 -1.62
CA LEU A 27 1.48 5.85 -0.32
C LEU A 27 0.10 6.23 0.17
N VAL A 28 -0.28 5.69 1.34
CA VAL A 28 -1.50 6.04 2.03
C VAL A 28 -1.13 6.89 3.24
N LYS A 29 -1.74 8.08 3.37
CA LYS A 29 -1.50 8.96 4.52
C LYS A 29 -2.80 9.53 5.06
N CYS A 30 -2.85 9.71 6.37
CA CYS A 30 -3.97 10.30 7.06
C CYS A 30 -3.49 11.13 8.25
N LYS A 31 -4.26 12.14 8.65
CA LYS A 31 -4.00 12.89 9.90
C LYS A 31 -4.31 12.08 11.16
N LYS A 32 -5.11 11.01 11.05
CA LYS A 32 -5.54 10.18 12.18
C LYS A 32 -5.06 8.75 11.97
N ALA A 33 -4.21 8.27 12.87
CA ALA A 33 -3.67 6.91 12.82
C ALA A 33 -4.77 5.84 12.89
N GLU A 34 -5.76 6.02 13.77
CA GLU A 34 -6.90 5.07 13.90
C GLU A 34 -7.64 4.85 12.57
N LEU A 35 -7.89 5.94 11.84
CA LEU A 35 -8.56 5.87 10.54
C LEU A 35 -7.66 5.20 9.48
N LEU A 36 -6.35 5.45 9.54
CA LEU A 36 -5.39 4.81 8.64
C LEU A 36 -5.33 3.31 8.89
N HIS A 37 -5.25 2.87 10.15
CA HIS A 37 -5.24 1.45 10.49
C HIS A 37 -6.53 0.74 10.09
N TYR A 38 -7.69 1.36 10.34
CA TYR A 38 -8.97 0.83 9.87
C TYR A 38 -8.98 0.65 8.35
N PHE A 39 -8.58 1.68 7.61
CA PHE A 39 -8.51 1.64 6.15
C PHE A 39 -7.57 0.54 5.64
N LEU A 40 -6.37 0.43 6.21
CA LEU A 40 -5.38 -0.57 5.79
C LEU A 40 -5.86 -2.00 6.05
N ARG A 41 -6.57 -2.25 7.15
CA ARG A 41 -7.13 -3.58 7.48
C ARG A 41 -8.22 -4.01 6.49
N GLU A 42 -9.11 -3.10 6.13
CA GLU A 42 -10.15 -3.37 5.13
C GLU A 42 -9.51 -3.61 3.74
N ALA A 43 -8.54 -2.78 3.36
CA ALA A 43 -7.80 -2.92 2.11
C ALA A 43 -7.05 -4.26 2.02
N GLU A 44 -6.40 -4.69 3.11
CA GLU A 44 -5.72 -5.98 3.19
C GLU A 44 -6.70 -7.15 2.98
N THR A 45 -7.85 -7.10 3.65
CA THR A 45 -8.89 -8.13 3.55
C THR A 45 -9.40 -8.27 2.12
N MET A 46 -9.70 -7.13 1.47
CA MET A 46 -10.12 -7.11 0.06
C MET A 46 -9.01 -7.59 -0.87
N ALA A 47 -7.77 -7.16 -0.65
CA ALA A 47 -6.63 -7.53 -1.47
C ALA A 47 -6.34 -9.03 -1.42
N ARG A 48 -6.40 -9.66 -0.25
CA ARG A 48 -6.24 -11.11 -0.09
C ARG A 48 -7.23 -11.89 -0.96
N ARG A 49 -8.46 -11.41 -1.10
CA ARG A 49 -9.48 -12.02 -1.97
C ARG A 49 -9.17 -11.83 -3.46
N ILE A 50 -8.81 -10.60 -3.86
CA ILE A 50 -8.60 -10.24 -5.27
C ILE A 50 -7.29 -10.84 -5.81
N MET A 51 -6.23 -10.86 -5.01
CA MET A 51 -4.88 -11.19 -5.48
C MET A 51 -4.59 -12.69 -5.52
N ARG A 52 -5.45 -13.54 -4.93
CA ARG A 52 -5.22 -14.99 -4.76
C ARG A 52 -4.85 -15.73 -6.05
N SER A 53 -5.30 -15.27 -7.21
CA SER A 53 -5.03 -15.88 -8.53
C SER A 53 -4.15 -15.03 -9.46
N THR A 54 -3.63 -13.90 -8.98
CA THR A 54 -2.99 -12.89 -9.85
C THR A 54 -1.45 -12.99 -9.92
N GLY A 55 -0.83 -13.77 -9.04
CA GLY A 55 0.63 -13.81 -8.88
C GLY A 55 1.25 -12.54 -8.29
N VAL A 56 0.42 -11.55 -7.92
CA VAL A 56 0.80 -10.31 -7.25
C VAL A 56 0.85 -10.53 -5.74
N ASN A 57 1.89 -10.00 -5.10
CA ASN A 57 2.01 -9.99 -3.64
C ASN A 57 1.85 -8.56 -3.12
N LEU A 58 1.05 -8.39 -2.07
CA LEU A 58 0.88 -7.11 -1.38
C LEU A 58 1.63 -7.15 -0.04
N ILE A 59 2.43 -6.12 0.19
CA ILE A 59 3.10 -5.86 1.47
C ILE A 59 2.62 -4.50 1.95
N ILE A 60 2.18 -4.43 3.21
CA ILE A 60 1.82 -3.17 3.87
C ILE A 60 2.93 -2.85 4.84
N ASP A 61 3.57 -1.71 4.63
CA ASP A 61 4.61 -1.17 5.50
C ASP A 61 4.05 0.06 6.23
N VAL A 62 3.99 -0.02 7.57
CA VAL A 62 3.45 1.04 8.42
C VAL A 62 4.61 1.84 8.98
N ASP A 63 4.54 3.16 8.84
CA ASP A 63 5.61 4.10 9.19
C ASP A 63 6.96 3.74 8.53
N PRO A 64 7.00 3.61 7.19
CA PRO A 64 8.23 3.26 6.49
C PRO A 64 9.31 4.32 6.72
N TYR A 65 10.50 3.88 7.14
CA TYR A 65 11.63 4.79 7.39
C TYR A 65 12.11 5.49 6.11
N GLN A 66 12.07 4.78 4.98
CA GLN A 66 12.42 5.30 3.66
C GLN A 66 11.46 4.75 2.60
N MET A 67 10.84 5.63 1.82
CA MET A 67 10.21 5.29 0.54
C MET A 67 11.20 5.47 -0.62
N LEU A 68 12.42 4.98 -0.41
CA LEU A 68 13.44 4.75 -1.45
C LEU A 68 13.19 3.41 -2.15
#